data_AF-A0A517R6V4-F1
#
_entry.id   AF-A0A517R6V4-F1
#
_cell.length_a   1.000
_cell.length_b   1.000
_cell.length_c   1.000
_cell.angle_alpha   90.00
_cell.angle_beta   90.00
_cell.angle_gamma   90.00
#
_symmetry.space_group_name_H-M   'P 1'
#
loop_
_entity.id
_entity.type
_entity.pdbx_description
1 polymer ?
#
loop_
_entity_poly.entity_id
_entity_poly.type
_entity_poly.pdbx_seq_one_letter_code
_entity_poly.pdbx_strand_id
1 'polypeptide(L)'
;MPAWPGGACPECGEDMPARMVRCRNCRAMLNTDLDCDTVEIPAFVPLKEIKEHAEVAARGIYHECESCHRELRVNGRYVGTKIACKLCGAKVDLRKPPSEFRVGYVHCPHCEKTLRINFKYVGQVVACRFCEQKIELLPLMPGQND
;
A
#
# COMPACT_ATOMS: atom_id res chain seq x y z
N MET A 1 -16.46 13.40 -55.45
CA MET A 1 -17.86 13.22 -55.06
C MET A 1 -17.84 12.34 -53.83
N PRO A 2 -18.10 12.93 -52.65
CA PRO A 2 -18.18 12.23 -51.37
C PRO A 2 -19.48 11.44 -51.33
N ALA A 3 -19.53 10.39 -50.51
CA ALA A 3 -20.66 9.49 -50.34
C ALA A 3 -21.02 8.67 -51.60
N TRP A 4 -21.21 7.36 -51.40
CA TRP A 4 -21.52 6.41 -52.46
C TRP A 4 -22.73 6.86 -53.31
N PRO A 5 -22.65 6.91 -54.65
CA PRO A 5 -23.76 7.37 -55.49
C PRO A 5 -24.93 6.38 -55.57
N GLY A 6 -24.74 5.15 -55.10
CA GLY A 6 -25.65 4.03 -55.33
C GLY A 6 -25.16 3.15 -56.48
N GLY A 7 -25.52 1.86 -56.45
CA GLY A 7 -25.14 0.88 -57.48
C GLY A 7 -24.37 -0.31 -56.93
N ALA A 8 -23.87 -1.16 -57.83
CA ALA A 8 -23.18 -2.39 -57.51
C ALA A 8 -21.87 -2.15 -56.72
N CYS A 9 -21.71 -2.85 -55.60
CA CYS A 9 -20.49 -2.85 -54.82
C CYS A 9 -19.31 -3.37 -55.66
N PRO A 10 -18.14 -2.70 -55.64
CA PRO A 10 -16.99 -3.11 -56.44
C PRO A 10 -16.38 -4.46 -56.04
N GLU A 11 -16.62 -4.91 -54.80
CA GLU A 11 -16.04 -6.15 -54.26
C GLU A 11 -16.97 -7.36 -54.42
N CYS A 12 -18.28 -7.20 -54.16
CA CYS A 12 -19.21 -8.33 -54.17
C CYS A 12 -20.34 -8.21 -55.20
N GLY A 13 -20.40 -7.12 -55.98
CA GLY A 13 -21.40 -6.92 -57.05
C GLY A 13 -22.82 -6.62 -56.59
N GLU A 14 -23.11 -6.72 -55.29
CA GLU A 14 -24.44 -6.45 -54.72
C GLU A 14 -24.83 -4.97 -54.83
N ASP A 15 -26.10 -4.71 -55.15
CA ASP A 15 -26.61 -3.35 -55.31
C ASP A 15 -26.76 -2.64 -53.96
N MET A 16 -26.02 -1.54 -53.79
CA MET A 16 -25.99 -0.76 -52.56
C MET A 16 -26.65 0.60 -52.78
N PRO A 17 -27.55 1.05 -51.89
CA PRO A 17 -28.22 2.34 -52.02
C PRO A 17 -27.23 3.51 -51.83
N ALA A 18 -27.59 4.67 -52.38
CA ALA A 18 -26.80 5.88 -52.25
C ALA A 18 -26.52 6.25 -50.78
N ARG A 19 -25.39 6.92 -50.54
CA ARG A 19 -24.87 7.41 -49.26
C ARG A 19 -24.42 6.34 -48.26
N MET A 20 -24.28 5.08 -48.68
CA MET A 20 -23.61 4.09 -47.85
C MET A 20 -22.12 4.39 -47.69
N VAL A 21 -21.60 4.11 -46.49
CA VAL A 21 -20.17 4.15 -46.18
C VAL A 21 -19.51 2.78 -46.39
N ARG A 22 -20.25 1.70 -46.11
CA ARG A 22 -19.80 0.31 -46.30
C ARG A 22 -20.87 -0.53 -46.96
N CYS A 23 -20.46 -1.53 -47.74
CA CYS A 23 -21.36 -2.55 -48.26
C CYS A 23 -22.00 -3.35 -47.12
N ARG A 24 -23.31 -3.62 -47.19
CA ARG A 24 -24.00 -4.47 -46.22
C ARG A 24 -23.58 -5.93 -46.25
N ASN A 25 -23.14 -6.42 -47.40
CA ASN A 25 -22.78 -7.83 -47.60
C ASN A 25 -21.31 -8.09 -47.22
N CYS A 26 -20.37 -7.45 -47.91
CA CYS A 26 -18.94 -7.72 -47.73
C CYS A 26 -18.21 -6.71 -46.83
N ARG A 27 -18.89 -5.67 -46.33
CA ARG A 27 -18.32 -4.58 -45.48
C ARG A 27 -17.20 -3.74 -46.13
N ALA A 28 -16.99 -3.89 -47.44
CA ALA A 28 -16.06 -3.06 -48.21
C ALA A 28 -16.37 -1.57 -48.05
N MET A 29 -15.32 -0.74 -47.98
CA MET A 29 -15.41 0.71 -47.90
C MET A 29 -15.93 1.26 -49.24
N LEU A 30 -17.13 1.84 -49.24
CA LEU A 30 -17.77 2.40 -50.44
C LEU A 30 -17.55 3.91 -50.58
N ASN A 31 -17.28 4.59 -49.46
CA ASN A 31 -16.89 5.98 -49.48
C ASN A 31 -15.37 6.08 -49.55
N THR A 32 -14.85 6.57 -50.68
CA THR A 32 -13.41 6.69 -50.95
C THR A 32 -12.73 7.83 -50.19
N ASP A 33 -13.52 8.71 -49.55
CA ASP A 33 -12.99 9.80 -48.72
C ASP A 33 -12.77 9.36 -47.25
N LEU A 34 -13.04 8.09 -46.94
CA LEU A 34 -12.89 7.53 -45.60
C LEU A 34 -11.96 6.33 -45.65
N ASP A 35 -11.02 6.29 -44.71
CA ASP A 35 -10.19 5.13 -44.45
C ASP A 35 -10.61 4.43 -43.16
N CYS A 36 -10.28 3.13 -43.06
CA CYS A 36 -10.48 2.40 -41.82
C CYS A 36 -9.41 2.83 -40.82
N ASP A 37 -9.75 3.73 -39.91
CA ASP A 37 -8.87 4.01 -38.77
C ASP A 37 -8.81 2.75 -37.87
N THR A 38 -7.59 2.32 -37.57
CA THR A 38 -7.33 1.19 -36.69
C THR A 38 -6.86 1.77 -35.36
N VAL A 39 -7.70 1.65 -34.34
CA VAL A 39 -7.29 2.00 -32.98
C VAL A 39 -6.35 0.91 -32.49
N GLU A 40 -5.07 1.22 -32.36
CA GLU A 40 -4.10 0.33 -31.70
C GLU A 40 -4.47 0.20 -30.23
N ILE A 41 -4.98 -0.97 -29.84
CA ILE A 41 -5.24 -1.28 -28.43
C ILE A 41 -3.88 -1.57 -27.79
N PRO A 42 -3.42 -0.76 -26.81
CA PRO A 42 -2.14 -1.01 -26.17
C PRO A 42 -2.17 -2.36 -25.44
N ALA A 43 -1.01 -3.01 -25.38
CA ALA A 43 -0.86 -4.25 -24.62
C ALA A 43 -1.24 -4.02 -23.15
N PHE A 44 -2.02 -4.94 -22.58
CA PHE A 44 -2.34 -4.91 -21.17
C PHE A 44 -1.06 -5.01 -20.33
N VAL A 45 -0.88 -4.05 -19.41
CA VAL A 45 0.20 -4.05 -18.43
C VAL A 45 -0.39 -4.38 -17.07
N PRO A 46 -0.15 -5.58 -16.49
CA PRO A 46 -0.63 -5.91 -15.16
C PRO A 46 0.03 -4.99 -14.13
N LEU A 47 -0.78 -4.41 -13.25
CA LEU A 47 -0.28 -3.63 -12.12
C LEU A 47 0.44 -4.54 -11.13
N LYS A 48 1.50 -4.02 -10.52
CA LYS A 48 2.25 -4.75 -9.49
C LYS A 48 1.37 -4.91 -8.25
N GLU A 49 1.16 -6.14 -7.81
CA GLU A 49 0.50 -6.42 -6.54
C GLU A 49 1.25 -5.71 -5.40
N ILE A 50 0.54 -4.81 -4.71
CA ILE A 50 1.02 -4.21 -3.47
C ILE A 50 0.79 -5.29 -2.41
N LYS A 51 1.88 -5.84 -1.86
CA LYS A 51 1.78 -6.83 -0.78
C LYS A 51 1.04 -6.18 0.38
N GLU A 52 -0.17 -6.62 0.67
CA GLU A 52 -0.91 -6.24 1.87
C GLU A 52 -0.07 -6.61 3.09
N HIS A 53 0.31 -5.61 3.87
CA HIS A 53 0.93 -5.77 5.17
C HIS A 53 0.20 -4.84 6.12
N ALA A 54 -0.03 -5.32 7.35
CA ALA A 54 -0.67 -4.50 8.35
C ALA A 54 0.36 -3.56 8.98
N GLU A 55 0.04 -2.27 9.04
CA GLU A 55 0.82 -1.30 9.79
C GLU A 55 0.61 -1.50 11.29
N VAL A 56 1.70 -1.49 12.06
CA VAL A 56 1.63 -1.63 13.52
C VAL A 56 2.54 -0.63 14.23
N ALA A 57 1.93 0.21 15.05
CA ALA A 57 2.64 1.17 15.89
C ALA A 57 3.17 0.53 17.18
N ALA A 58 4.37 0.95 17.59
CA ALA A 58 4.91 0.62 18.90
C ALA A 58 3.93 1.08 20.00
N ARG A 59 3.59 0.19 20.93
CA ARG A 59 2.72 0.51 22.08
C ARG A 59 3.51 0.96 23.30
N GLY A 60 4.81 0.71 23.30
CA GLY A 60 5.71 1.18 24.34
C GLY A 60 7.14 0.73 24.14
N ILE A 61 7.96 1.01 25.15
CA ILE A 61 9.42 0.83 25.11
C ILE A 61 9.88 -0.12 26.21
N TYR A 62 11.04 -0.73 25.98
CA TYR A 62 11.84 -1.35 27.02
C TYR A 62 12.99 -0.41 27.36
N HIS A 63 13.09 -0.04 28.64
CA HIS A 63 14.09 0.91 29.12
C HIS A 63 14.79 0.35 30.35
N GLU A 64 16.12 0.37 30.36
CA GLU A 64 16.90 -0.07 31.52
C GLU A 64 16.95 1.05 32.57
N CYS A 65 16.68 0.71 33.82
CA CYS A 65 16.79 1.67 34.92
C CYS A 65 18.26 1.92 35.28
N GLU A 66 18.69 3.18 35.21
CA GLU A 66 20.08 3.60 35.53
C GLU A 66 20.50 3.33 36.99
N SER A 67 19.54 3.08 37.90
CA SER A 67 19.82 2.81 39.32
C SER A 67 19.91 1.33 39.67
N CYS A 68 19.05 0.48 39.09
CA CYS A 68 18.99 -0.94 39.44
C CYS A 68 19.31 -1.89 38.27
N HIS A 69 19.61 -1.35 37.09
CA HIS A 69 19.96 -2.08 35.87
C HIS A 69 18.93 -3.12 35.41
N ARG A 70 17.68 -2.98 35.88
CA ARG A 70 16.58 -3.83 35.47
C ARG A 70 15.80 -3.20 34.34
N GLU A 71 15.35 -4.04 33.42
CA GLU A 71 14.52 -3.61 32.29
C GLU A 71 13.09 -3.30 32.73
N LEU A 72 12.62 -2.13 32.33
CA LEU A 72 11.27 -1.64 32.56
C LEU A 72 10.49 -1.69 31.24
N ARG A 73 9.34 -2.35 31.27
CA ARG A 73 8.33 -2.24 30.23
C ARG A 73 7.51 -0.99 30.48
N VAL A 74 7.67 0.03 29.64
CA VAL A 74 7.00 1.33 29.78
C VAL A 74 5.99 1.50 28.65
N ASN A 75 4.78 1.95 28.98
CA ASN A 75 3.77 2.29 27.97
C ASN A 75 4.14 3.60 27.26
N GLY A 76 3.85 3.69 25.95
CA GLY A 76 4.16 4.86 25.12
C GLY A 76 3.63 6.18 25.68
N ARG A 77 2.53 6.18 26.43
CA ARG A 77 1.96 7.37 27.09
C ARG A 77 2.89 8.06 28.10
N TYR A 78 3.87 7.34 28.63
CA TYR A 78 4.83 7.88 29.59
C TYR A 78 6.11 8.38 28.92
N VAL A 79 6.28 8.16 27.62
CA VAL A 79 7.40 8.74 26.88
C VAL A 79 7.20 10.26 26.84
N GLY A 80 8.27 11.01 27.11
CA GLY A 80 8.18 12.46 27.35
C GLY A 80 7.95 12.85 28.81
N THR A 81 7.90 11.91 29.77
CA THR A 81 7.65 12.21 31.19
C THR A 81 8.73 11.64 32.12
N LYS A 82 8.72 12.07 33.38
CA LYS A 82 9.50 11.44 34.46
C LYS A 82 8.61 10.44 35.18
N ILE A 83 9.09 9.21 35.33
CA ILE A 83 8.39 8.16 36.07
C ILE A 83 9.28 7.64 37.21
N ALA A 84 8.69 6.90 38.15
CA ALA A 84 9.44 6.14 39.14
C ALA A 84 9.62 4.69 38.66
N CYS A 85 10.80 4.14 38.85
CA CYS A 85 11.07 2.73 38.63
C CYS A 85 10.22 1.89 39.58
N LYS A 86 9.36 1.01 39.04
CA LYS A 86 8.52 0.13 39.86
C LYS A 86 9.27 -0.88 40.73
N LEU A 87 10.58 -1.05 40.50
CA LEU A 87 11.41 -2.06 41.16
C LEU A 87 12.28 -1.47 42.28
N CYS A 88 12.84 -0.27 42.11
CA CYS A 88 13.71 0.37 43.11
C CYS A 88 13.24 1.77 43.55
N GLY A 89 12.18 2.31 42.94
CA GLY A 89 11.67 3.66 43.25
C GLY A 89 12.49 4.81 42.69
N ALA A 90 13.65 4.55 42.07
CA ALA A 90 14.48 5.59 41.47
C ALA A 90 13.75 6.36 40.37
N LYS A 91 14.07 7.65 40.23
CA LYS A 91 13.52 8.51 39.18
C LYS A 91 14.11 8.10 37.83
N VAL A 92 13.25 7.89 36.84
CA VAL A 92 13.61 7.55 35.45
C VAL A 92 13.12 8.68 34.56
N ASP A 93 14.03 9.24 33.75
CA ASP A 93 13.74 10.33 32.84
C ASP A 93 13.52 9.81 31.42
N LEU A 94 12.28 9.88 30.93
CA LEU A 94 11.89 9.45 29.58
C LEU A 94 11.64 10.63 28.64
N ARG A 95 12.13 11.82 28.98
CA ARG A 95 12.09 13.01 28.10
C ARG A 95 13.11 12.96 26.96
N LYS A 96 13.86 11.87 26.85
CA LYS A 96 14.76 11.59 25.73
C LYS A 96 13.94 11.47 24.43
N PRO A 97 14.46 11.94 23.29
CA PRO A 97 13.77 11.84 22.02
C PRO A 97 13.44 10.38 21.69
N PRO A 98 12.31 10.09 20.99
CA PRO A 98 11.92 8.72 20.65
C PRO A 98 13.01 7.90 19.93
N SER A 99 13.89 8.58 19.20
CA SER A 99 15.04 8.00 18.49
C SER A 99 16.10 7.38 19.40
N GLU A 100 16.18 7.75 20.68
CA GLU A 100 17.12 7.15 21.63
C GLU A 100 16.65 5.79 22.16
N PHE A 101 15.35 5.48 22.03
CA PHE A 101 14.87 4.17 22.40
C PHE A 101 15.25 3.16 21.32
N ARG A 102 15.97 2.11 21.72
CA ARG A 102 16.42 1.05 20.81
C ARG A 102 15.42 -0.08 20.69
N VAL A 103 14.64 -0.33 21.74
CA VAL A 103 13.78 -1.52 21.84
C VAL A 103 12.38 -1.14 22.30
N GLY A 104 11.38 -1.69 21.62
CA GLY A 104 9.97 -1.49 21.92
C GLY A 104 9.16 -2.78 21.90
N TYR A 105 7.86 -2.64 22.10
CA TYR A 105 6.91 -3.72 21.88
C TYR A 105 5.70 -3.27 21.07
N VAL A 106 5.18 -4.21 20.27
CA VAL A 106 3.98 -4.07 19.46
C VAL A 106 3.04 -5.26 19.70
N HIS A 107 1.76 -5.13 19.39
CA HIS A 107 0.84 -6.26 19.29
C HIS A 107 0.66 -6.61 17.83
N CYS A 108 0.89 -7.87 17.46
CA CYS A 108 0.63 -8.30 16.09
C CYS A 108 -0.88 -8.23 15.80
N PRO A 109 -1.33 -7.53 14.74
CA PRO A 109 -2.76 -7.44 14.41
C PRO A 109 -3.37 -8.78 13.96
N HIS A 110 -2.53 -9.75 13.59
CA HIS A 110 -2.99 -11.06 13.11
C HIS A 110 -3.12 -12.11 14.22
N CYS A 111 -2.34 -12.01 15.30
CA CYS A 111 -2.31 -13.04 16.36
C CYS A 111 -2.31 -12.48 17.78
N GLU A 112 -2.41 -11.15 17.93
CA GLU A 112 -2.49 -10.38 19.18
C GLU A 112 -1.31 -10.52 20.16
N LYS A 113 -0.36 -11.42 19.85
CA LYS A 113 0.84 -11.63 20.67
C LYS A 113 1.72 -10.39 20.69
N THR A 114 2.33 -10.16 21.85
CA THR A 114 3.29 -9.06 22.04
C THR A 114 4.62 -9.44 21.39
N LEU A 115 5.08 -8.64 20.44
CA LEU A 115 6.39 -8.78 19.81
C LEU A 115 7.36 -7.76 20.41
N ARG A 116 8.58 -8.20 20.71
CA ARG A 116 9.70 -7.32 21.03
C ARG A 116 10.37 -6.89 19.73
N ILE A 117 10.43 -5.59 19.49
CA ILE A 117 10.97 -5.01 18.26
C ILE A 117 12.19 -4.14 18.56
N ASN A 118 13.06 -3.99 17.57
CA ASN A 118 14.13 -3.00 17.59
C ASN A 118 13.72 -1.84 16.69
N PHE A 119 13.80 -0.60 17.19
CA PHE A 119 13.37 0.59 16.45
C PHE A 119 14.19 0.85 15.17
N LYS A 120 15.34 0.19 14.99
CA LYS A 120 16.07 0.20 13.71
C LYS A 120 15.28 -0.38 12.52
N TYR A 121 14.21 -1.14 12.80
CA TYR A 121 13.33 -1.75 11.79
C TYR A 121 12.06 -0.94 11.56
N VAL A 122 11.92 0.25 12.15
CA VAL A 122 10.80 1.16 11.83
C VAL A 122 10.85 1.55 10.35
N GLY A 123 9.68 1.57 9.70
CA GLY A 123 9.54 1.78 8.26
C GLY A 123 9.93 0.57 7.41
N GLN A 124 10.14 -0.60 8.04
CA GLN A 124 10.43 -1.85 7.34
C GLN A 124 9.31 -2.86 7.55
N VAL A 125 9.06 -3.65 6.51
CA VAL A 125 8.17 -4.81 6.56
C VAL A 125 8.92 -5.99 7.15
N VAL A 126 8.46 -6.48 8.29
CA VAL A 126 9.03 -7.63 9.00
C VAL A 126 7.98 -8.73 9.18
N ALA A 127 8.42 -9.97 9.34
CA ALA A 127 7.51 -11.08 9.65
C ALA A 127 7.31 -11.20 11.17
N CYS A 128 6.06 -11.42 11.58
CA CYS A 128 5.75 -11.77 12.96
C CYS A 128 6.40 -13.11 13.34
N ARG A 129 7.16 -13.16 14.45
CA ARG A 129 7.79 -14.40 14.92
C ARG A 129 6.80 -15.52 15.29
N PHE A 130 5.52 -15.19 15.51
CA PHE A 130 4.52 -16.15 15.97
C PHE A 130 3.58 -16.66 14.88
N CYS A 131 3.17 -15.81 13.94
CA CYS A 131 2.23 -16.18 12.87
C CYS A 131 2.79 -15.96 11.46
N GLU A 132 4.03 -15.49 11.35
CA GLU A 132 4.77 -15.28 10.09
C GLU A 132 4.15 -14.26 9.11
N GLN A 133 3.01 -13.67 9.48
CA GLN A 133 2.39 -12.59 8.73
C GLN A 133 3.26 -11.33 8.70
N LYS A 134 3.19 -10.61 7.59
CA LYS A 134 3.99 -9.41 7.33
C LYS A 134 3.34 -8.19 7.94
N ILE A 135 4.14 -7.44 8.69
CA ILE A 135 3.74 -6.20 9.36
C ILE A 135 4.76 -5.11 9.05
N GLU A 136 4.30 -3.89 8.85
CA GLU A 136 5.18 -2.73 8.81
C GLU A 136 5.26 -2.10 10.19
N LEU A 137 6.47 -1.88 10.68
CA LEU A 137 6.68 -1.26 11.98
C LEU A 137 6.62 0.26 11.88
N LEU A 138 5.65 0.88 12.55
CA LEU A 138 5.54 2.32 12.68
C LEU A 138 6.25 2.83 13.94
N PRO A 139 6.71 4.10 13.95
CA PRO A 139 7.33 4.70 15.12
C PRO A 139 6.36 4.77 16.30
N LEU A 140 6.92 4.90 17.51
CA LEU A 140 6.13 5.19 18.71
C LEU A 140 5.49 6.57 18.57
N MET A 141 4.17 6.62 18.41
CA MET A 141 3.45 7.90 18.44
C MET A 141 3.25 8.34 19.90
N PRO A 142 3.73 9.54 20.28
CA PRO A 142 3.48 10.07 21.61
C PRO A 142 1.99 10.46 21.74
N GLY A 143 1.25 9.78 22.62
CA GLY A 143 -0.04 10.29 23.11
C GLY A 143 -1.32 9.82 22.43
N GLN A 144 -1.39 8.60 21.86
CA GLN A 144 -2.70 7.99 21.59
C GLN A 144 -3.23 7.32 22.86
N ASN A 145 -4.08 8.06 23.58
CA ASN A 145 -5.00 7.50 24.56
C ASN A 145 -6.03 6.64 23.81
N ASP A 146 -6.00 5.32 24.01
CA ASP A 146 -7.20 4.49 23.97
C ASP A 146 -7.90 4.58 25.33
#